data_AF-A0A965X1S2-F1
#
_entry.id   AF-A0A965X1S2-F1
#
_cell.length_a   1.000
_cell.length_b   1.000
_cell.length_c   1.000
_cell.angle_alpha   90.00
_cell.angle_beta   90.00
_cell.angle_gamma   90.00
#
_symmetry.space_group_name_H-M   'P 1'
#
loop_
_entity.id
_entity.type
_entity.pdbx_description
1 polymer ?
#
loop_
_entity_poly.entity_id
_entity_poly.type
_entity_poly.pdbx_seq_one_letter_code
_entity_poly.pdbx_strand_id
1 'polypeptide(L)'
;GEYCRSRSGCYFCFFQQRIEWIWLLEQHPELFEKAKEYEKDGYTWIQGETLSDLAMPERVRRIKLDYIKKQESFKAKNKSSLLIDMFDDDDINCANCFI
;
A
#
# COMPACT_ATOMS: atom_id res chain seq x y z
N GLY A 1 -2.07 8.10 -8.67
CA GLY A 1 -1.16 7.70 -7.58
C GLY A 1 0.07 7.09 -8.18
N GLU A 2 1.22 7.57 -7.75
CA GLU A 2 2.52 7.04 -8.16
C GLU A 2 2.90 5.87 -7.25
N TYR A 3 3.49 4.82 -7.81
CA TYR A 3 3.94 3.69 -7.02
C TYR A 3 5.09 4.12 -6.10
N CYS A 4 4.77 4.37 -4.84
CA CYS A 4 5.74 4.73 -3.80
C CYS A 4 5.82 3.59 -2.78
N ARG A 5 7.04 3.26 -2.36
CA ARG A 5 7.30 2.22 -1.37
C ARG A 5 8.01 2.77 -0.17
N SER A 6 7.55 2.39 1.02
CA SER A 6 8.19 2.83 2.27
C SER A 6 9.55 2.15 2.53
N ARG A 7 9.97 1.12 1.76
CA ARG A 7 11.28 0.45 1.91
C ARG A 7 11.95 0.14 0.57
N SER A 8 13.16 0.65 0.37
CA SER A 8 13.87 0.72 -0.91
C SER A 8 14.66 -0.53 -1.36
N GLY A 9 14.32 -1.74 -0.88
CA GLY A 9 15.21 -2.91 -1.06
C GLY A 9 14.62 -4.25 -1.52
N CYS A 10 13.30 -4.43 -1.61
CA CYS A 10 12.72 -5.72 -2.00
C CYS A 10 11.44 -5.54 -2.82
N TYR A 11 11.28 -6.30 -3.92
CA TYR A 11 10.09 -6.26 -4.78
C TYR A 11 8.85 -6.89 -4.15
N PHE A 12 9.02 -7.93 -3.33
CA PHE A 12 7.95 -8.66 -2.70
C PHE A 12 8.20 -8.74 -1.19
N CYS A 13 7.33 -8.11 -0.40
CA CYS A 13 7.53 -8.01 1.05
C CYS A 13 6.21 -8.25 1.79
N PHE A 14 6.26 -9.07 2.85
CA PHE A 14 5.11 -9.36 3.72
C PHE A 14 4.64 -8.15 4.54
N PHE A 15 5.51 -7.15 4.72
CA PHE A 15 5.19 -5.91 5.44
C PHE A 15 4.63 -4.82 4.53
N GLN A 16 4.47 -5.11 3.23
CA GLN A 16 3.93 -4.17 2.27
C GLN A 16 2.45 -3.91 2.56
N GLN A 17 2.04 -2.65 2.56
CA GLN A 17 0.67 -2.25 2.79
C GLN A 17 -0.21 -2.67 1.60
N ARG A 18 -1.48 -2.95 1.88
CA ARG A 18 -2.47 -3.30 0.84
C ARG A 18 -2.57 -2.25 -0.27
N ILE A 19 -2.39 -0.97 0.05
CA ILE A 19 -2.43 0.11 -0.94
C ILE A 19 -1.23 0.07 -1.91
N GLU A 20 -0.05 -0.31 -1.42
CA GLU A 20 1.16 -0.44 -2.25
C GLU A 20 1.01 -1.61 -3.25
N TRP A 21 0.32 -2.69 -2.86
CA TRP A 21 -0.04 -3.78 -3.80
C TRP A 21 -1.01 -3.33 -4.90
N ILE A 22 -1.94 -2.43 -4.57
CA ILE A 22 -2.85 -1.84 -5.56
C ILE A 22 -2.09 -0.96 -6.54
N TRP A 23 -1.16 -0.12 -6.06
CA TRP A 23 -0.33 0.69 -6.96
C TRP A 23 0.60 -0.17 -7.79
N LEU A 24 1.14 -1.27 -7.24
CA LEU A 24 1.91 -2.24 -8.00
C LEU A 24 1.06 -2.84 -9.12
N LEU A 25 -0.18 -3.22 -8.84
CA LEU A 25 -1.13 -3.72 -9.85
C LEU A 25 -1.43 -2.66 -10.95
N GLU A 26 -1.59 -1.40 -10.57
CA GLU A 26 -1.96 -0.32 -11.50
C GLU A 26 -0.78 0.18 -12.35
N GLN A 27 0.43 0.27 -11.79
CA GLN A 27 1.61 0.81 -12.46
C GLN A 27 2.50 -0.27 -13.08
N HIS A 28 2.63 -1.42 -12.42
CA HIS A 28 3.50 -2.53 -12.80
C HIS A 28 2.78 -3.89 -12.73
N PRO A 29 1.74 -4.11 -13.57
CA PRO A 29 0.95 -5.35 -13.54
C PRO A 29 1.80 -6.61 -13.77
N GLU A 30 2.90 -6.51 -14.51
CA GLU A 30 3.87 -7.58 -14.74
C GLU A 30 4.57 -8.06 -13.46
N LEU A 31 4.90 -7.14 -12.55
CA LEU A 31 5.51 -7.46 -11.26
C LEU A 31 4.45 -8.02 -10.30
N PHE A 32 3.22 -7.51 -10.38
CA PHE A 32 2.10 -8.05 -9.62
C PHE A 32 1.78 -9.50 -10.02
N GLU A 33 1.84 -9.82 -11.31
CA GLU A 33 1.66 -11.20 -11.78
C GLU A 33 2.77 -12.12 -11.27
N LYS A 34 4.03 -11.69 -11.35
CA LYS A 34 5.15 -12.42 -10.75
C LYS A 34 4.94 -12.65 -9.25
N ALA A 35 4.49 -11.63 -8.52
CA ALA A 35 4.20 -11.76 -7.09
C ALA A 35 3.13 -12.82 -6.80
N LYS A 36 2.05 -12.85 -7.61
CA LYS A 36 1.02 -13.89 -7.55
C LYS A 36 1.57 -15.28 -7.81
N GLU A 37 2.47 -15.43 -8.80
CA GLU A 37 3.11 -16.71 -9.08
C GLU A 37 3.99 -17.22 -7.93
N TYR A 38 4.52 -16.32 -7.11
CA TYR A 38 5.31 -16.65 -5.92
C TYR A 38 4.45 -16.99 -4.67
N GLU A 39 3.13 -16.75 -4.68
CA GLU A 39 2.22 -17.24 -3.63
C GLU A 39 2.00 -18.76 -3.75
N LYS A 40 3.05 -19.54 -3.47
CA LYS A 40 3.04 -21.01 -3.46
C LYS A 40 3.23 -21.54 -2.04
N ASP A 41 2.80 -22.78 -1.82
CA ASP A 41 3.00 -23.53 -0.57
C ASP A 41 2.36 -22.91 0.69
N GLY A 42 1.25 -22.18 0.51
CA GLY A 42 0.50 -21.57 1.61
C GLY A 42 1.08 -20.25 2.12
N TYR A 43 2.11 -19.72 1.47
CA TYR A 43 2.62 -18.38 1.73
C TYR A 43 1.79 -17.35 0.97
N THR A 44 1.18 -16.43 1.71
CA THR A 44 0.44 -15.27 1.18
C THR A 44 1.22 -14.01 1.51
N TRP A 45 1.27 -13.06 0.58
CA TRP A 45 1.94 -11.77 0.86
C TRP A 45 1.17 -10.95 1.87
N ILE A 46 -0.13 -11.18 1.97
CA ILE A 46 -1.04 -10.47 2.85
C ILE A 46 -1.68 -11.47 3.79
N GLN A 47 -1.60 -11.19 5.09
CA GLN A 47 -2.15 -12.09 6.08
C GLN A 47 -3.67 -12.23 5.92
N GLY A 48 -4.11 -13.42 5.54
CA GLY A 48 -5.52 -13.79 5.43
C GLY A 48 -6.21 -13.50 4.09
N GLU A 49 -5.49 -13.00 3.08
CA GLU A 49 -6.03 -12.83 1.72
C GLU A 49 -4.93 -13.04 0.66
N THR A 50 -5.30 -13.55 -0.51
CA THR A 50 -4.36 -13.70 -1.63
C THR A 50 -4.26 -12.41 -2.43
N LEU A 51 -3.19 -12.26 -3.23
CA LEU A 51 -3.10 -11.15 -4.19
C LEU A 51 -4.24 -11.17 -5.22
N SER A 52 -4.74 -12.36 -5.57
CA SER A 52 -5.90 -12.52 -6.47
C SER A 52 -7.18 -11.93 -5.87
N ASP A 53 -7.43 -12.16 -4.58
CA ASP A 53 -8.58 -11.57 -3.88
C ASP A 53 -8.44 -10.05 -3.72
N LEU A 54 -7.21 -9.58 -3.48
CA LEU A 54 -6.92 -8.14 -3.41
C LEU A 54 -7.16 -7.44 -4.75
N ALA A 55 -6.86 -8.10 -5.87
CA ALA A 55 -7.03 -7.55 -7.21
C ALA A 55 -8.50 -7.38 -7.63
N MET A 56 -9.46 -7.90 -6.87
CA MET A 56 -10.88 -7.69 -7.14
C MET A 56 -11.25 -6.19 -7.05
N PRO A 57 -11.99 -5.64 -8.03
CA PRO A 57 -12.28 -4.20 -8.09
C PRO A 57 -13.03 -3.68 -6.85
N GLU A 58 -13.94 -4.48 -6.30
CA GLU A 58 -14.64 -4.18 -5.04
C GLU A 58 -13.67 -4.08 -3.84
N ARG A 59 -12.67 -4.95 -3.79
CA ARG A 59 -11.67 -4.98 -2.72
C ARG A 59 -10.71 -3.79 -2.84
N VAL A 60 -10.23 -3.53 -4.06
CA VAL A 60 -9.38 -2.37 -4.38
C VAL A 60 -10.05 -1.07 -3.95
N ARG A 61 -11.32 -0.87 -4.32
CA ARG A 61 -12.09 0.33 -3.94
C ARG A 61 -12.18 0.48 -2.42
N ARG A 62 -12.48 -0.61 -1.70
CA ARG A 62 -12.55 -0.59 -0.23
C ARG A 62 -11.22 -0.17 0.41
N ILE A 63 -10.11 -0.75 -0.04
CA ILE A 63 -8.78 -0.44 0.49
C ILE A 63 -8.41 1.03 0.23
N LYS A 64 -8.70 1.55 -0.97
CA LYS A 64 -8.48 2.97 -1.29
C LYS A 64 -9.27 3.90 -0.36
N LEU A 65 -10.55 3.60 -0.12
CA LEU A 65 -11.38 4.39 0.80
C LEU A 65 -10.87 4.33 2.25
N ASP A 66 -10.47 3.14 2.72
CA ASP A 66 -9.92 2.97 4.06
C ASP A 66 -8.59 3.73 4.22
N TYR A 67 -7.75 3.74 3.20
CA TYR A 67 -6.50 4.51 3.19
C TYR A 67 -6.75 6.01 3.28
N ILE A 68 -7.70 6.55 2.49
CA ILE A 68 -8.08 7.97 2.54
C ILE A 68 -8.58 8.34 3.94
N LYS A 69 -9.52 7.56 4.50
CA LYS A 69 -10.03 7.81 5.87
C LYS A 69 -8.92 7.80 6.92
N LYS A 70 -7.98 6.86 6.81
CA LYS A 70 -6.84 6.77 7.73
C LYS A 70 -5.94 8.01 7.60
N GLN A 71 -5.66 8.44 6.37
CA GLN A 71 -4.86 9.62 6.08
C GLN A 71 -5.54 10.91 6.63
N GLU A 72 -6.85 11.06 6.43
CA GLU A 72 -7.62 12.18 7.01
C GLU A 72 -7.56 12.18 8.54
N SER A 73 -7.72 11.01 9.17
CA SER A 73 -7.64 10.88 10.62
C SER A 73 -6.24 11.18 11.17
N PHE A 74 -5.20 10.83 10.42
CA PHE A 74 -3.80 11.10 10.78
C PHE A 74 -3.49 12.59 10.64
N LYS A 75 -3.91 13.22 9.54
CA LYS A 75 -3.84 14.68 9.36
C LYS A 75 -4.60 15.45 10.44
N ALA A 76 -5.75 14.94 10.90
CA ALA A 76 -6.51 15.57 11.98
C ALA A 76 -5.80 15.45 13.35
N LYS A 77 -5.12 14.32 13.63
CA LYS A 77 -4.39 14.08 14.88
C LYS A 77 -3.05 14.82 14.95
N ASN A 78 -2.34 14.97 13.83
CA ASN A 78 -1.06 15.67 13.75
C ASN A 78 -1.17 17.21 13.80
N LYS A 79 -2.38 17.77 13.93
CA LYS A 79 -2.56 19.21 14.19
C LYS A 79 -2.18 19.63 15.62
N SER A 80 -1.88 18.70 16.52
CA SER A 80 -1.43 19.01 17.88
C SER A 80 -0.18 18.20 18.26
N SER A 81 0.92 18.91 18.52
CA SER A 81 2.22 18.45 19.06
C SER A 81 3.27 17.98 18.05
N LEU A 82 4.19 18.91 17.74
CA LEU A 82 5.44 18.71 17.01
C LEU A 82 6.38 17.71 17.72
N LEU A 83 6.92 16.75 16.95
CA LEU A 83 8.25 16.10 17.03
C LEU A 83 8.33 14.82 16.15
N ILE A 84 7.19 14.29 15.71
CA ILE A 84 7.10 13.09 14.84
C ILE A 84 7.33 13.38 13.35
N ASP A 85 7.33 14.66 12.95
CA ASP A 85 7.39 15.12 11.55
C ASP A 85 8.77 14.93 10.86
N MET A 86 9.79 14.40 11.54
CA MET A 86 11.14 14.17 10.98
C MET A 86 11.48 12.69 10.72
N PHE A 87 10.64 11.74 11.16
CA PHE A 87 10.86 10.31 10.92
C PHE A 87 9.93 9.72 9.84
N ASP A 88 8.95 10.50 9.36
CA ASP A 88 7.96 10.08 8.36
C ASP A 88 8.19 10.71 6.97
N ASP A 89 9.41 11.20 6.67
CA ASP A 89 9.78 11.76 5.35
C ASP A 89 9.69 10.73 4.21
N ASP A 90 9.59 9.43 4.50
CA ASP A 90 9.30 8.38 3.49
C ASP A 90 7.78 8.21 3.20
N ASP A 91 6.89 8.72 4.06
CA ASP A 91 5.43 8.63 3.89
C ASP A 91 4.79 9.97 3.44
N ILE A 92 5.50 11.10 3.57
CA ILE A 92 5.02 12.44 3.19
C ILE A 92 4.92 12.62 1.66
N ASN A 93 5.67 11.86 0.85
CA ASN A 93 5.59 11.97 -0.61
C ASN A 93 4.37 11.27 -1.25
N CYS A 94 3.54 10.57 -0.45
CA CYS A 94 2.32 9.90 -0.92
C CYS A 94 1.06 10.79 -0.92
N ALA A 95 1.17 12.10 -0.69
CA ALA A 95 0.00 12.98 -0.59
C ALA A 95 -0.72 13.25 -1.94
N ASN A 96 -0.12 12.88 -3.08
CA ASN A 96 -0.66 13.12 -4.43
C ASN A 96 -1.38 11.92 -5.07
N CYS A 97 -1.84 10.94 -4.26
CA CYS A 97 -2.19 9.62 -4.79
C CYS A 97 -3.49 9.48 -5.63
N PHE A 98 -4.32 10.52 -5.77
CA PHE A 98 -5.61 10.42 -6.49
C PHE A 98 -5.96 11.61 -7.39
N ILE A 99 -5.02 12.51 -7.65
CA ILE A 99 -5.14 13.57 -8.67
C ILE A 99 -4.46 13.10 -9.94
#